data_AF-A0A6A7AN34-F1
#
_entry.id   AF-A0A6A7AN34-F1
#
_cell.length_a   1.000
_cell.length_b   1.000
_cell.length_c   1.000
_cell.angle_alpha   90.00
_cell.angle_beta   90.00
_cell.angle_gamma   90.00
#
_symmetry.space_group_name_H-M   'P 1'
#
loop_
_entity.id
_entity.type
_entity.pdbx_description
1 polymer ?
#
loop_
_entity_poly.entity_id
_entity_poly.type
_entity_poly.pdbx_seq_one_letter_code
_entity_poly.pdbx_strand_id
1 'polypeptide(L)'
;MAPKVPIPRLPSSGNSRKLYDEKGQIRNKSRCRKACIDCRNRRIRCTGEQPLCRGCIERKVPCVYLQGHKDQLKETLDQNEQLIVFLKNLSARSVGLEKQKIKELLTSVCSLIACEI
;
A
#
# COMPACT_ATOMS: atom_id res chain seq x y z
N MET A 1 -18.43 27.54 27.94
CA MET A 1 -17.98 26.53 26.94
C MET A 1 -16.70 25.90 27.49
N ALA A 2 -16.65 24.58 27.68
CA ALA A 2 -15.46 23.95 28.23
C ALA A 2 -14.31 23.93 27.20
N PRO A 3 -13.06 24.21 27.59
CA PRO A 3 -11.91 24.19 26.68
C PRO A 3 -11.62 22.75 26.23
N LYS A 4 -11.29 22.58 24.94
CA LYS A 4 -10.82 21.29 24.41
C LYS A 4 -9.43 21.01 24.97
N VAL A 5 -9.33 20.08 25.91
CA VAL A 5 -8.04 19.62 26.45
C VAL A 5 -7.50 18.51 25.56
N PRO A 6 -6.21 18.54 25.16
CA PRO A 6 -5.60 17.45 24.41
C PRO A 6 -5.58 16.17 25.26
N ILE A 7 -6.13 15.07 24.72
CA ILE A 7 -6.08 13.76 25.38
C ILE A 7 -4.65 13.21 25.24
N PRO A 8 -3.94 12.90 26.34
CA PRO A 8 -2.61 12.31 26.26
C PRO A 8 -2.64 10.99 25.49
N ARG A 9 -1.77 10.83 24.49
CA ARG A 9 -1.60 9.54 23.82
C ARG A 9 -0.93 8.59 24.80
N LEU A 10 -1.71 7.69 25.40
CA LEU A 10 -1.15 6.55 26.13
C LEU A 10 -0.23 5.78 25.16
N PRO A 11 1.00 5.43 25.57
CA PRO A 11 1.87 4.60 24.74
C PRO A 11 1.08 3.34 24.39
N SER A 12 0.94 3.08 23.09
CA SER A 12 0.37 1.83 22.62
C SER A 12 1.36 0.73 22.98
N SER A 13 1.34 0.28 24.25
CA SER A 13 1.72 -1.07 24.61
C SER A 13 1.12 -1.94 23.52
N GLY A 14 1.98 -2.53 22.69
CA GLY A 14 1.58 -3.38 21.58
C GLY A 14 0.76 -4.51 22.15
N ASN A 15 -0.55 -4.29 22.28
CA ASN A 15 -1.46 -5.19 22.95
C ASN A 15 -1.82 -6.29 21.96
N SER A 16 -0.81 -7.02 21.52
CA SER A 16 -0.88 -8.43 21.16
C SER A 16 -1.18 -9.17 22.46
N ARG A 17 -2.38 -8.96 23.03
CA ARG A 17 -2.89 -9.87 24.05
C ARG A 17 -2.89 -11.23 23.37
N LYS A 18 -1.92 -12.07 23.71
CA LYS A 18 -1.94 -13.49 23.36
C LYS A 18 -3.15 -14.05 24.09
N LEU A 19 -4.30 -13.97 23.42
CA LEU A 19 -5.51 -14.64 23.88
C LEU A 19 -5.31 -16.09 23.50
N TYR A 20 -4.89 -16.88 24.48
CA TYR A 20 -4.86 -18.33 24.37
C TYR A 20 -6.30 -18.80 24.14
N ASP A 21 -6.49 -19.76 23.24
CA ASP A 21 -7.79 -20.44 23.15
C ASP A 21 -7.95 -21.48 24.27
N GLU A 22 -9.12 -22.10 24.36
CA GLU A 22 -9.46 -23.13 25.34
C GLU A 22 -8.53 -24.38 25.27
N LYS A 23 -7.76 -24.50 24.18
CA LYS A 23 -6.76 -25.55 23.94
C LYS A 23 -5.32 -25.04 24.12
N GLY A 24 -5.12 -23.83 24.64
CA GLY A 24 -3.82 -23.25 24.91
C GLY A 24 -3.08 -22.68 23.68
N GLN A 25 -3.70 -22.58 22.51
CA GLN A 25 -3.06 -22.05 21.31
C GLN A 25 -3.07 -20.52 21.28
N ILE A 26 -1.93 -19.91 20.94
CA ILE A 26 -1.82 -18.46 20.77
C ILE A 26 -2.67 -18.03 19.57
N ARG A 27 -3.84 -17.40 19.81
CA ARG A 27 -4.56 -16.71 18.74
C ARG A 27 -3.83 -15.41 18.42
N ASN A 28 -2.81 -15.49 17.57
CA ASN A 28 -2.22 -14.34 16.91
C ASN A 28 -3.24 -13.76 15.92
N LYS A 29 -4.31 -13.16 16.44
CA LYS A 29 -5.26 -12.38 15.65
C LYS A 29 -4.61 -11.03 15.40
N SER A 30 -3.54 -11.03 14.59
CA SER A 30 -2.93 -9.81 14.08
C SER A 30 -4.07 -8.94 13.55
N ARG A 31 -4.16 -7.70 14.04
CA ARG A 31 -5.19 -6.78 13.56
C ARG A 31 -4.90 -6.56 12.08
N CYS A 32 -5.87 -6.89 11.23
CA CYS A 32 -5.75 -6.62 9.80
C CYS A 32 -5.44 -5.11 9.61
N ARG A 33 -4.42 -4.79 8.82
CA ARG A 33 -4.08 -3.38 8.53
C ARG A 33 -5.23 -2.67 7.80
N LYS A 34 -5.93 -3.41 6.93
CA LYS A 34 -7.06 -2.93 6.12
C LYS A 34 -8.15 -4.00 6.11
N ALA A 35 -9.40 -3.59 6.25
CA ALA A 35 -10.55 -4.46 6.04
C ALA A 35 -10.94 -4.43 4.55
N CYS A 36 -11.44 -5.55 4.02
CA CYS A 36 -12.05 -5.59 2.69
C CYS A 36 -13.35 -4.77 2.66
N ILE A 37 -13.85 -4.46 1.45
CA ILE A 37 -15.06 -3.66 1.24
C ILE A 37 -16.26 -4.28 1.94
N ASP A 38 -16.51 -5.59 1.75
CA ASP A 38 -17.64 -6.28 2.35
C ASP A 38 -17.65 -6.23 3.87
N CYS A 39 -16.50 -6.53 4.50
CA CYS A 39 -16.40 -6.46 5.96
C CYS A 39 -16.55 -5.02 6.48
N ARG A 40 -16.08 -4.02 5.72
CA ARG A 40 -16.22 -2.60 6.06
C ARG A 40 -17.69 -2.16 5.97
N ASN A 41 -18.39 -2.51 4.90
CA ASN A 41 -19.81 -2.19 4.70
C ASN A 41 -20.69 -2.85 5.77
N ARG A 42 -20.37 -4.09 6.14
CA ARG A 42 -21.08 -4.85 7.20
C ARG A 42 -20.67 -4.45 8.62
N ARG A 43 -19.64 -3.60 8.77
CA ARG A 43 -19.08 -3.18 10.07
C ARG A 43 -18.65 -4.35 10.97
N ILE A 44 -18.10 -5.41 10.38
CA ILE A 44 -17.59 -6.59 11.09
C ILE A 44 -16.06 -6.66 11.02
N ARG A 45 -15.46 -7.46 11.92
CA ARG A 45 -14.00 -7.69 11.92
C ARG A 45 -13.58 -8.47 10.67
N CYS A 46 -12.70 -7.89 9.87
CA CYS A 46 -12.01 -8.59 8.78
C CYS A 46 -10.82 -9.41 9.33
N THR A 47 -10.56 -10.59 8.79
CA THR A 47 -9.37 -11.39 9.14
C THR A 47 -8.12 -10.99 8.36
N GLY A 48 -8.26 -10.32 7.22
CA GLY A 48 -7.12 -9.80 6.46
C GLY A 48 -6.37 -10.82 5.61
N GLU A 49 -6.82 -12.08 5.55
CA GLU A 49 -6.21 -13.09 4.67
C GLU A 49 -6.44 -12.73 3.19
N GLN A 50 -5.46 -13.07 2.35
CA GLN A 50 -5.50 -12.92 0.91
C GLN A 50 -5.35 -14.29 0.24
N PRO A 51 -6.08 -14.58 -0.86
CA PRO A 51 -6.87 -13.63 -1.68
C PRO A 51 -8.26 -13.26 -1.11
N LEU A 52 -8.86 -14.11 -0.27
CA LEU A 52 -10.12 -13.80 0.44
C LEU A 52 -9.95 -13.94 1.95
N CYS A 53 -10.64 -13.09 2.72
CA CYS A 53 -10.69 -13.23 4.17
C CYS A 53 -11.65 -14.36 4.57
N ARG A 54 -11.38 -15.08 5.68
CA ARG A 54 -12.26 -16.15 6.22
C ARG A 54 -13.75 -15.80 6.21
N GLY A 55 -14.10 -14.59 6.64
CA GLY A 55 -15.50 -14.17 6.66
C GLY A 55 -16.13 -14.12 5.27
N CYS A 56 -15.40 -13.67 4.24
CA CYS A 56 -15.89 -13.67 2.87
C CYS A 56 -15.93 -15.08 2.27
N ILE A 57 -14.97 -15.95 2.61
CA ILE A 57 -14.94 -17.36 2.19
C ILE A 57 -16.18 -18.09 2.70
N GLU A 58 -16.46 -18.02 4.01
CA GLU A 58 -17.61 -18.68 4.65
C GLU A 58 -18.95 -18.24 4.04
N ARG A 59 -19.05 -16.95 3.70
CA ARG A 59 -20.26 -16.37 3.09
C ARG A 59 -20.33 -16.51 1.58
N LYS A 60 -19.26 -17.00 0.93
CA LYS A 60 -19.14 -17.11 -0.53
C LYS A 60 -19.44 -15.79 -1.26
N VAL A 61 -18.95 -14.68 -0.71
CA VAL A 61 -19.09 -13.34 -1.30
C VAL A 61 -17.76 -12.86 -1.87
N PRO A 62 -17.76 -11.92 -2.83
CA PRO A 62 -16.53 -11.29 -3.29
C PRO A 62 -15.75 -10.69 -2.11
N CYS A 63 -14.43 -10.75 -2.15
CA CYS A 63 -13.56 -10.13 -1.15
C CYS A 63 -12.63 -9.17 -1.87
N VAL A 64 -13.05 -7.91 -1.95
CA VAL A 64 -12.26 -6.88 -2.63
C VAL A 64 -11.59 -5.99 -1.59
N TYR A 65 -10.28 -5.83 -1.72
CA TYR A 65 -9.53 -4.80 -1.03
C TYR A 65 -9.25 -3.69 -2.05
N LEU A 66 -9.85 -2.51 -1.88
CA LEU A 66 -9.47 -1.37 -2.73
C LEU A 66 -7.98 -1.09 -2.56
N GLN A 67 -7.27 -0.78 -3.64
CA GLN A 67 -5.98 -0.11 -3.53
C GLN A 67 -6.20 1.30 -2.95
N GLY A 68 -5.36 1.74 -2.02
CA GLY A 68 -5.38 3.12 -1.58
C GLY A 68 -4.73 4.03 -2.61
N HIS A 69 -5.04 5.33 -2.56
CA HIS A 69 -4.35 6.34 -3.39
C HIS A 69 -2.81 6.26 -3.26
N LYS A 70 -2.31 5.94 -2.05
CA LYS A 70 -0.88 5.71 -1.81
C LYS A 70 -0.34 4.48 -2.53
N ASP A 71 -1.12 3.40 -2.59
CA ASP A 71 -0.72 2.16 -3.26
C ASP A 71 -0.68 2.37 -4.78
N GLN A 72 -1.66 3.09 -5.34
CA GLN A 72 -1.72 3.47 -6.75
C GLN A 72 -0.58 4.43 -7.14
N LEU A 73 -0.31 5.43 -6.30
CA LEU A 73 0.82 6.33 -6.51
C LEU A 73 2.13 5.55 -6.55
N LYS A 74 2.33 4.62 -5.63
CA LYS A 74 3.51 3.75 -5.63
C LYS A 74 3.62 2.94 -6.91
N GLU A 75 2.54 2.28 -7.33
CA GLU A 75 2.53 1.49 -8.57
C GLU A 75 2.87 2.35 -9.81
N THR A 76 2.36 3.58 -9.87
CA THR A 76 2.68 4.54 -10.94
C THR A 76 4.15 4.96 -10.90
N LEU A 77 4.71 5.18 -9.72
CA LEU A 77 6.14 5.50 -9.56
C LEU A 77 7.01 4.31 -9.98
N ASP A 78 6.66 3.09 -9.58
CA ASP A 78 7.36 1.87 -9.98
C ASP A 78 7.31 1.68 -11.51
N GLN A 79 6.17 1.97 -12.15
CA GLN A 79 6.03 1.98 -13.61
C GLN A 79 6.91 3.04 -14.28
N ASN A 80 6.93 4.27 -13.74
CA ASN A 80 7.77 5.34 -14.25
C ASN A 80 9.27 5.00 -14.15
N GLU A 81 9.70 4.37 -13.07
CA GLU A 81 11.07 3.87 -12.92
C GLU A 81 11.43 2.84 -13.99
N GLN A 82 10.52 1.87 -14.24
CA GLN A 82 10.70 0.88 -15.30
C GLN A 82 10.81 1.53 -16.69
N LEU A 83 9.96 2.52 -16.98
CA LEU A 83 10.03 3.28 -18.23
C LEU A 83 11.37 4.01 -18.38
N ILE A 84 11.88 4.63 -17.32
CA ILE A 84 13.19 5.30 -17.32
C ILE A 84 14.30 4.29 -17.65
N VAL A 85 14.31 3.11 -17.01
CA VAL A 85 15.30 2.06 -17.27
C VAL A 85 15.22 1.59 -18.72
N PHE A 86 14.00 1.35 -19.23
CA PHE A 86 13.79 0.92 -20.60
C PHE A 86 14.28 1.97 -21.61
N LEU A 87 13.94 3.25 -21.41
CA LEU A 87 14.39 4.35 -22.26
C LEU A 87 15.92 4.53 -22.21
N LYS A 88 16.56 4.36 -21.05
CA LYS A 88 18.02 4.37 -20.94
C LYS A 88 18.65 3.24 -21.78
N ASN A 89 18.10 2.03 -21.70
CA ASN A 89 18.56 0.89 -22.50
C ASN A 89 18.37 1.11 -24.01
N LEU A 90 17.22 1.66 -24.42
CA LEU A 90 16.99 2.04 -25.82
C LEU A 90 17.98 3.13 -26.26
N SER A 91 18.22 4.14 -25.42
CA SER A 91 19.16 5.21 -25.72
C SER A 91 20.58 4.70 -25.94
N ALA A 92 20.98 3.65 -25.20
CA ALA A 92 22.30 3.04 -25.33
C ALA A 92 22.49 2.41 -26.72
N ARG A 93 21.43 1.83 -27.29
CA ARG A 93 21.42 1.14 -28.59
C ARG A 93 21.07 2.05 -29.77
N SER A 94 20.34 3.13 -29.52
CA SER A 94 20.01 4.14 -30.54
C SER A 94 21.24 5.00 -30.90
N VAL A 95 21.26 5.50 -32.13
CA VAL A 95 22.27 6.44 -32.67
C VAL A 95 21.57 7.67 -33.24
N GLY A 96 22.29 8.80 -33.31
CA GLY A 96 21.77 10.04 -33.90
C GLY A 96 20.80 10.83 -33.00
N LEU A 97 19.88 11.56 -33.62
CA LEU A 97 19.00 12.54 -32.97
C LEU A 97 18.07 11.93 -31.92
N GLU A 98 17.62 10.69 -32.12
CA GLU A 98 16.74 9.99 -31.17
C GLU A 98 17.44 9.79 -29.81
N LYS A 99 18.73 9.43 -29.83
CA LYS A 99 19.53 9.28 -28.61
C LYS A 99 19.63 10.59 -27.84
N GLN A 100 19.84 11.70 -28.55
CA GLN A 100 19.95 13.03 -27.93
C GLN A 100 18.62 13.44 -27.32
N LYS A 101 17.52 13.26 -28.05
CA LYS A 101 16.17 13.57 -27.58
C LYS A 101 15.76 12.73 -26.37
N ILE A 102 16.08 11.43 -26.34
CA ILE A 102 15.83 10.57 -25.17
C ILE A 102 16.64 11.05 -23.96
N LYS A 103 17.91 11.40 -24.13
CA LYS A 103 18.75 11.90 -23.04
C LYS A 103 18.22 13.21 -22.46
N GLU A 104 17.86 14.16 -23.31
CA GLU A 104 17.30 15.46 -22.90
C GLU A 104 16.01 15.28 -22.07
N LEU A 105 15.08 14.47 -22.56
CA LEU A 105 13.83 14.17 -21.85
C LEU A 105 14.09 13.49 -20.50
N LEU A 106 15.03 12.54 -20.43
CA LEU A 106 15.41 11.90 -19.17
C LEU A 106 16.01 12.91 -18.16
N THR A 107 16.83 13.85 -18.63
CA THR A 107 17.39 14.91 -17.77
C THR A 107 16.30 15.85 -17.24
N SER A 108 15.32 16.21 -18.08
CA SER A 108 14.16 17.02 -17.66
C SER A 108 13.32 16.28 -16.61
N VAL A 109 13.05 14.99 -16.79
CA VAL A 109 12.30 14.18 -15.81
C VAL A 109 13.06 14.03 -14.50
N CYS A 110 14.37 13.75 -14.53
CA CYS A 110 15.18 13.63 -13.32
C CYS A 110 15.27 14.95 -12.52
N SER A 111 15.30 16.10 -13.19
CA SER A 111 15.34 17.41 -12.52
C SER A 111 14.01 17.77 -11.85
N LEU A 112 12.88 17.40 -12.44
CA LEU A 112 11.56 17.58 -11.81
C LEU A 112 11.42 16.73 -10.54
N ILE A 113 11.85 15.46 -10.58
CA ILE A 113 11.79 14.56 -9.41
C ILE A 113 12.72 15.04 -8.27
N ALA A 114 13.89 15.59 -8.61
CA ALA A 114 14.84 16.10 -7.61
C ALA A 114 14.40 17.42 -6.94
N CYS A 115 13.44 18.14 -7.51
CA CYS A 115 12.88 19.36 -6.92
C CYS A 115 11.67 19.11 -6.00
N GLU A 116 11.08 17.91 -5.99
CA GLU A 116 9.87 17.58 -5.22
C GLU A 116 10.12 16.69 -3.98
N ILE A 117 11.38 16.43 -3.61
CA ILE A 117 11.80 15.74 -2.37
C ILE A 117 12.59 16.71 -1.48
#